data_AF-A0A2E8B0P9-F1
#
_entry.id   AF-A0A2E8B0P9-F1
#
_cell.length_a   1.000
_cell.length_b   1.000
_cell.length_c   1.000
_cell.angle_alpha   90.00
_cell.angle_beta   90.00
_cell.angle_gamma   90.00
#
_symmetry.space_group_name_H-M   'P 1'
#
loop_
_entity.id
_entity.type
_entity.pdbx_description
1 polymer ?
#
loop_
_entity_poly.entity_id
_entity_poly.type
_entity_poly.pdbx_seq_one_letter_code
_entity_poly.pdbx_strand_id
1 'polypeptide(L)'
;MNMVDSWQFGVGLLISLFLVAWLGARRKAPVAGISHPPTTKGIVAFRSLSVILGLTGGLLLAEAVLWIAGVEPPRLRGKQTLTRKGETGNYYHCYASNPNQEFQPVPEEVRKESWELLDNQLRKKPVPIEWLEKTPWCVEYKVSSQQIRDREYQIPLPAGVTRIAMVGDSFVYGEGVPFHAILPKRVESLLGEGFEVVNGGRSGIGTHAEVQMLRGPVRRFGCSRAIVVFIANDVELTGGLKRRQKFINDLINVREEYLTAHELRAWYSGHLRTLHFLGAFLEMRRIRQETIQWYLDSYDWRYNAENLNQLNADFRAMAAIPGCQVVLVLYPLMEGLENRYPLAAVHQRVSRLADEANLPVLDLAEVFQGTDTQSLQVHPCDHHPNGKAHDIAGQAIVQWLREEVPGFLAR
;
A
#
# COMPACT_ATOMS: atom_id res chain seq x y z
N MET A 1 5.18 -4.93 -19.60
CA MET A 1 6.56 -5.14 -19.10
C MET A 1 6.56 -4.66 -17.67
N ASN A 2 6.76 -5.54 -16.69
CA ASN A 2 6.68 -5.14 -15.29
C ASN A 2 7.80 -4.15 -14.97
N MET A 3 7.57 -3.29 -13.96
CA MET A 3 8.53 -2.30 -13.51
C MET A 3 9.87 -2.99 -13.21
N VAL A 4 9.87 -4.12 -12.50
CA VAL A 4 11.07 -4.93 -12.25
C VAL A 4 11.79 -5.39 -13.52
N ASP A 5 11.07 -5.82 -14.56
CA ASP A 5 11.70 -6.27 -15.83
C ASP A 5 12.38 -5.11 -16.55
N SER A 6 11.75 -3.95 -16.55
CA SER A 6 12.26 -2.72 -17.17
C SER A 6 13.44 -2.14 -16.37
N TRP A 7 13.41 -2.32 -15.05
CA TRP A 7 14.44 -1.93 -14.09
C TRP A 7 15.66 -2.85 -14.09
N GLN A 8 15.47 -4.17 -14.12
CA GLN A 8 16.55 -5.14 -14.26
C GLN A 8 17.28 -4.96 -15.60
N PHE A 9 16.53 -4.66 -16.68
CA PHE A 9 17.12 -4.31 -17.96
C PHE A 9 17.91 -2.99 -17.89
N GLY A 10 17.34 -1.93 -17.32
CA GLY A 10 17.99 -0.61 -17.24
C GLY A 10 19.24 -0.58 -16.34
N VAL A 11 19.18 -1.20 -15.15
CA VAL A 11 20.31 -1.30 -14.22
C VAL A 11 21.36 -2.29 -14.74
N GLY A 12 20.94 -3.41 -15.33
CA GLY A 12 21.83 -4.38 -15.97
C GLY A 12 22.61 -3.78 -17.15
N LEU A 13 21.95 -2.93 -17.95
CA LEU A 13 22.59 -2.19 -19.05
C LEU A 13 23.61 -1.16 -18.52
N LEU A 14 23.27 -0.41 -17.48
CA LEU A 14 24.17 0.58 -16.86
C LEU A 14 25.41 -0.08 -16.23
N ILE A 15 25.25 -1.21 -15.53
CA ILE A 15 26.37 -1.97 -14.94
C ILE A 15 27.26 -2.55 -16.05
N SER A 16 26.68 -3.06 -17.13
CA SER A 16 27.42 -3.61 -18.27
C SER A 16 28.23 -2.54 -19.00
N LEU A 17 27.64 -1.35 -19.20
CA LEU A 17 28.34 -0.18 -19.77
C LEU A 17 29.48 0.30 -18.87
N PHE A 18 29.30 0.25 -17.54
CA PHE A 18 30.34 0.58 -16.55
C PHE A 18 31.52 -0.40 -16.61
N LEU A 19 31.24 -1.70 -16.75
CA LEU A 19 32.25 -2.76 -16.90
C LEU A 19 33.05 -2.60 -18.19
N VAL A 20 32.39 -2.28 -19.31
CA VAL A 20 33.04 -2.04 -20.60
C VAL A 20 33.94 -0.79 -20.54
N ALA A 21 33.47 0.30 -19.95
CA ALA A 21 34.27 1.52 -19.78
C ALA A 21 35.48 1.29 -18.84
N TRP A 22 35.29 0.54 -17.75
CA TRP A 22 36.35 0.21 -16.79
C TRP A 22 37.40 -0.75 -17.37
N LEU A 23 36.99 -1.74 -18.18
CA LEU A 23 37.90 -2.65 -18.89
C LEU A 23 38.65 -1.93 -20.02
N GLY A 24 38.02 -0.98 -20.69
CA GLY A 24 38.66 -0.10 -21.67
C GLY A 24 39.81 0.73 -21.06
N ALA A 25 39.63 1.22 -19.83
CA ALA A 25 40.64 2.00 -19.09
C ALA A 25 41.83 1.15 -18.59
N ARG A 26 41.76 -0.19 -18.62
CA ARG A 26 42.85 -1.10 -18.21
C ARG A 26 43.81 -1.49 -19.34
N ARG A 27 43.53 -1.15 -20.60
CA ARG A 27 44.47 -1.45 -21.70
C ARG A 27 45.67 -0.50 -21.64
N LYS A 28 46.81 -1.01 -21.17
CA LYS A 28 48.13 -0.41 -21.39
C LYS A 28 48.40 -0.33 -22.89
N ALA A 29 48.40 0.86 -23.47
CA ALA A 29 49.09 1.11 -24.73
C ALA A 29 50.51 1.60 -24.39
N PRO A 30 51.59 0.94 -24.86
CA PRO A 30 52.90 1.56 -24.85
C PRO A 30 52.97 2.50 -26.05
N VAL A 31 52.82 3.80 -25.82
CA VAL A 31 53.19 4.81 -26.82
C VAL A 31 54.68 5.07 -26.66
N ALA A 32 55.49 4.49 -27.55
CA ALA A 32 56.90 4.83 -27.68
C ALA A 32 57.00 6.26 -28.24
N GLY A 33 57.68 7.16 -27.50
CA GLY A 33 58.08 8.47 -28.05
C GLY A 33 57.66 9.73 -27.27
N ILE A 34 57.55 9.71 -25.94
CA ILE A 34 57.39 10.94 -25.14
C ILE A 34 58.52 11.04 -24.11
N SER A 35 59.32 12.10 -24.20
CA SER A 35 60.63 12.27 -23.55
C SER A 35 60.62 12.79 -22.10
N HIS A 36 59.52 12.62 -21.35
CA HIS A 36 59.50 12.83 -19.90
C HIS A 36 58.52 11.85 -19.22
N PRO A 37 58.88 11.22 -18.08
CA PRO A 37 57.95 10.38 -17.34
C PRO A 37 56.77 11.25 -16.86
N PRO A 38 55.52 10.85 -17.12
CA PRO A 38 54.36 11.64 -16.73
C PRO A 38 54.35 11.79 -15.21
N THR A 39 54.24 13.03 -14.73
CA THR A 39 54.13 13.31 -13.30
C THR A 39 52.92 12.56 -12.73
N THR A 40 52.99 12.12 -11.47
CA THR A 40 51.87 11.44 -10.80
C THR A 40 50.55 12.23 -10.94
N LYS A 41 50.63 13.57 -10.95
CA LYS A 41 49.50 14.48 -11.21
C LYS A 41 48.94 14.33 -12.64
N GLY A 42 49.79 14.21 -13.66
CA GLY A 42 49.38 14.01 -15.05
C GLY A 42 48.69 12.67 -15.31
N ILE A 43 49.17 11.60 -14.66
CA ILE A 43 48.52 10.27 -14.72
C ILE A 43 47.14 10.30 -14.06
N VAL A 44 47.03 10.93 -12.89
CA VAL A 44 45.74 11.08 -12.19
C VAL A 44 44.77 11.92 -13.02
N ALA A 45 45.20 13.05 -13.57
CA ALA A 45 44.37 13.90 -14.42
C ALA A 45 43.85 13.16 -15.66
N PHE A 46 44.71 12.42 -16.36
CA PHE A 46 44.32 11.64 -17.54
C PHE A 46 43.31 10.52 -17.21
N ARG A 47 43.52 9.83 -16.08
CA ARG A 47 42.58 8.79 -15.61
C ARG A 47 41.23 9.39 -15.22
N SER A 48 41.23 10.50 -14.49
CA SER A 48 40.00 11.21 -14.14
C SER A 48 39.25 11.68 -15.39
N LEU A 49 39.95 12.25 -16.37
CA LEU A 49 39.35 12.67 -17.64
C LEU A 49 38.74 11.49 -18.41
N SER A 50 39.45 10.36 -18.46
CA SER A 50 38.97 9.14 -19.12
C SER A 50 37.71 8.58 -18.47
N VAL A 51 37.64 8.60 -17.13
CA VAL A 51 36.44 8.22 -16.38
C VAL A 51 35.29 9.18 -16.65
N ILE A 52 35.53 10.49 -16.65
CA ILE A 52 34.50 11.50 -16.94
C ILE A 52 33.96 11.32 -18.36
N LEU A 53 34.82 11.18 -19.36
CA LEU A 53 34.41 10.98 -20.76
C LEU A 53 33.63 9.67 -20.94
N GLY A 54 34.07 8.58 -20.29
CA GLY A 54 33.37 7.31 -20.32
C GLY A 54 31.98 7.38 -19.69
N LEU A 55 31.85 8.04 -18.54
CA LEU A 55 30.56 8.25 -17.85
C LEU A 55 29.62 9.12 -18.69
N THR A 56 30.11 10.24 -19.22
CA THR A 56 29.33 11.13 -20.08
C THR A 56 28.88 10.41 -21.34
N GLY A 57 29.78 9.69 -22.01
CA GLY A 57 29.44 8.89 -23.20
C GLY A 57 28.40 7.80 -22.90
N GLY A 58 28.53 7.11 -21.77
CA GLY A 58 27.56 6.12 -21.32
C GLY A 58 26.17 6.71 -21.02
N LEU A 59 26.12 7.88 -20.37
CA LEU A 59 24.86 8.58 -20.10
C LEU A 59 24.18 9.07 -21.38
N LEU A 60 24.95 9.64 -22.31
CA LEU A 60 24.44 10.07 -23.62
C LEU A 60 23.90 8.88 -24.42
N LEU A 61 24.60 7.74 -24.40
CA LEU A 61 24.12 6.51 -25.03
C LEU A 61 22.83 6.01 -24.39
N ALA A 62 22.76 5.96 -23.06
CA ALA A 62 21.56 5.55 -22.34
C ALA A 62 20.38 6.49 -22.63
N GLU A 63 20.61 7.81 -22.66
CA GLU A 63 19.60 8.81 -23.03
C GLU A 63 19.10 8.59 -24.46
N ALA A 64 20.02 8.39 -25.42
CA ALA A 64 19.67 8.13 -26.81
C ALA A 64 18.86 6.84 -26.95
N VAL A 65 19.23 5.77 -26.25
CA VAL A 65 18.49 4.50 -26.24
C VAL A 65 17.08 4.70 -25.69
N LEU A 66 16.91 5.41 -24.58
CA LEU A 66 15.58 5.70 -24.01
C LEU A 66 14.71 6.51 -24.97
N TRP A 67 15.30 7.47 -25.68
CA TRP A 67 14.61 8.25 -26.71
C TRP A 67 14.20 7.41 -27.91
N ILE A 68 15.13 6.65 -28.49
CA ILE A 68 14.88 5.78 -29.65
C ILE A 68 13.82 4.73 -29.32
N ALA A 69 13.88 4.15 -28.12
CA ALA A 69 12.91 3.16 -27.66
C ALA A 69 11.58 3.79 -27.20
N GLY A 70 11.45 5.11 -27.18
CA GLY A 70 10.23 5.79 -26.72
C GLY A 70 9.91 5.57 -25.23
N VAL A 71 10.88 5.12 -24.42
CA VAL A 71 10.67 4.81 -23.01
C VAL A 71 10.60 6.11 -22.20
N GLU A 72 9.43 6.42 -21.65
CA GLU A 72 9.23 7.58 -20.77
C GLU A 72 9.41 7.21 -19.29
N PRO A 73 9.82 8.17 -18.43
CA PRO A 73 9.77 7.98 -16.99
C PRO A 73 8.37 7.55 -16.53
N PRO A 74 8.28 6.59 -15.59
CA PRO A 74 7.01 6.05 -15.14
C PRO A 74 6.18 7.16 -14.48
N ARG A 75 5.03 7.48 -15.09
CA ARG A 75 4.02 8.33 -14.45
C ARG A 75 3.10 7.43 -13.65
N LEU A 76 3.28 7.42 -12.33
CA LEU A 76 2.34 6.74 -11.43
C LEU A 76 1.03 7.52 -11.47
N ARG A 77 0.05 6.95 -12.15
CA ARG A 77 -1.31 7.49 -12.14
C ARG A 77 -2.04 6.92 -10.95
N GLY A 78 -2.61 7.81 -10.16
CA GLY A 78 -3.42 7.45 -9.03
C GLY A 78 -4.68 6.73 -9.50
N LYS A 79 -5.24 5.91 -8.62
CA LYS A 79 -6.58 5.36 -8.81
C LYS A 79 -7.60 6.47 -8.87
N GLN A 80 -8.73 6.14 -9.46
CA GLN A 80 -9.75 7.11 -9.76
C GLN A 80 -11.12 6.61 -9.37
N THR A 81 -11.93 7.48 -8.78
CA THR A 81 -13.25 7.10 -8.28
C THR A 81 -14.35 7.54 -9.24
N LEU A 82 -15.10 6.56 -9.74
CA LEU A 82 -16.19 6.75 -10.70
C LEU A 82 -17.53 6.41 -10.02
N THR A 83 -18.53 7.28 -10.14
CA THR A 83 -19.87 7.06 -9.59
C THR A 83 -20.95 7.39 -10.62
N ARG A 84 -22.10 6.73 -10.55
CA ARG A 84 -23.21 6.97 -11.47
C ARG A 84 -24.01 8.19 -11.03
N LYS A 85 -24.44 9.01 -11.98
CA LYS A 85 -25.30 10.17 -11.71
C LYS A 85 -26.60 9.72 -11.03
N GLY A 86 -26.90 10.34 -9.89
CA GLY A 86 -28.12 10.08 -9.12
C GLY A 86 -28.12 8.79 -8.30
N GLU A 87 -27.06 7.98 -8.38
CA GLU A 87 -26.91 6.79 -7.54
C GLU A 87 -26.15 7.14 -6.26
N THR A 88 -26.57 6.54 -5.14
CA THR A 88 -25.91 6.68 -3.84
C THR A 88 -25.39 5.31 -3.41
N GLY A 89 -24.16 5.27 -2.90
CA GLY A 89 -23.55 4.06 -2.35
C GLY A 89 -22.71 3.25 -3.34
N ASN A 90 -23.11 3.11 -4.59
CA ASN A 90 -22.34 2.35 -5.59
C ASN A 90 -21.30 3.23 -6.30
N TYR A 91 -20.08 2.72 -6.41
CA TYR A 91 -18.98 3.41 -7.09
C TYR A 91 -17.90 2.41 -7.53
N TYR A 92 -16.94 2.89 -8.28
CA TYR A 92 -15.82 2.10 -8.80
C TYR A 92 -14.51 2.78 -8.46
N HIS A 93 -13.48 1.99 -8.14
CA HIS A 93 -12.09 2.44 -8.22
C HIS A 93 -11.48 1.90 -9.49
N CYS A 94 -10.91 2.79 -10.31
CA CYS A 94 -10.37 2.48 -11.61
C CYS A 94 -8.87 2.79 -11.69
N TYR A 95 -8.13 1.93 -12.37
CA TYR A 95 -6.67 1.86 -12.42
C TYR A 95 -6.19 1.80 -13.87
N ALA A 96 -4.94 2.26 -14.07
CA ALA A 96 -4.30 2.29 -15.38
C ALA A 96 -3.94 0.88 -15.90
N SER A 97 -3.82 -0.11 -15.01
CA SER A 97 -3.47 -1.48 -15.36
C SER A 97 -4.14 -2.49 -14.43
N ASN A 98 -4.12 -3.76 -14.81
CA ASN A 98 -4.68 -4.88 -14.04
C ASN A 98 -3.60 -5.92 -13.71
N PRO A 99 -2.64 -5.59 -12.82
CA PRO A 99 -1.44 -6.41 -12.60
C PRO A 99 -1.75 -7.78 -11.96
N ASN A 100 -2.82 -7.84 -11.15
CA ASN A 100 -3.20 -9.05 -10.41
C ASN A 100 -4.39 -9.79 -11.04
N GLN A 101 -4.92 -9.31 -12.17
CA GLN A 101 -6.10 -9.88 -12.84
C GLN A 101 -7.38 -9.86 -11.96
N GLU A 102 -7.44 -8.95 -10.98
CA GLU A 102 -8.58 -8.79 -10.07
C GLU A 102 -9.59 -7.74 -10.57
N PHE A 103 -9.20 -6.90 -11.53
CA PHE A 103 -10.08 -5.85 -12.06
C PHE A 103 -10.84 -6.31 -13.30
N GLN A 104 -11.99 -5.69 -13.53
CA GLN A 104 -12.77 -5.85 -14.75
C GLN A 104 -12.62 -4.60 -15.64
N PRO A 105 -12.78 -4.71 -16.96
CA PRO A 105 -12.91 -3.53 -17.80
C PRO A 105 -14.05 -2.64 -17.29
N VAL A 106 -13.91 -1.32 -17.46
CA VAL A 106 -15.01 -0.37 -17.23
C VAL A 106 -16.27 -0.91 -17.95
N PRO A 107 -17.43 -1.06 -17.27
CA PRO A 107 -18.63 -1.62 -17.90
C PRO A 107 -19.03 -0.85 -19.16
N GLU A 108 -19.50 -1.55 -20.20
CA GLU A 108 -19.95 -0.90 -21.45
C GLU A 108 -21.17 0.02 -21.22
N GLU A 109 -21.97 -0.23 -20.17
CA GLU A 109 -23.06 0.66 -19.76
C GLU A 109 -22.57 1.98 -19.14
N VAL A 110 -21.25 2.16 -18.96
CA VAL A 110 -20.61 3.46 -18.72
C VAL A 110 -20.66 4.29 -20.00
N ARG A 111 -21.89 4.57 -20.46
CA ARG A 111 -22.18 5.55 -21.49
C ARG A 111 -21.96 6.93 -20.87
N LYS A 112 -20.91 7.58 -21.36
CA LYS A 112 -20.35 8.94 -21.14
C LYS A 112 -21.19 9.98 -20.38
N GLU A 113 -22.52 10.01 -20.55
CA GLU A 113 -23.40 11.04 -19.94
C GLU A 113 -23.95 10.68 -18.57
N SER A 114 -23.84 9.41 -18.15
CA SER A 114 -24.49 8.88 -16.94
C SER A 114 -23.60 8.76 -15.71
N TRP A 115 -22.34 9.23 -15.77
CA TRP A 115 -21.34 9.06 -14.70
C TRP A 115 -20.61 10.37 -14.37
N GLU A 116 -20.07 10.44 -13.15
CA GLU A 116 -19.31 11.55 -12.60
C GLU A 116 -18.00 11.04 -11.99
N LEU A 117 -16.92 11.81 -12.16
CA LEU A 117 -15.68 11.59 -11.41
C LEU A 117 -15.79 12.26 -10.06
N LEU A 118 -15.39 11.54 -9.02
CA LEU A 118 -15.13 12.12 -7.71
C LEU A 118 -13.64 12.45 -7.64
N ASP A 119 -13.31 13.74 -7.49
CA ASP A 119 -11.94 14.10 -7.12
C ASP A 119 -11.66 13.76 -5.64
N ASN A 120 -10.41 13.92 -5.19
CA ASN A 120 -10.01 13.65 -3.81
C ASN A 120 -10.73 14.53 -2.76
N GLN A 121 -11.50 15.55 -3.19
CA GLN A 121 -12.38 16.36 -2.35
C GLN A 121 -13.86 15.99 -2.52
N LEU A 122 -14.15 14.85 -3.15
CA LEU A 122 -15.49 14.38 -3.49
C LEU A 122 -16.27 15.37 -4.37
N ARG A 123 -15.58 16.28 -5.07
CA ARG A 123 -16.23 17.21 -6.00
C ARG A 123 -16.44 16.50 -7.33
N LYS A 124 -17.68 16.57 -7.80
CA LYS A 124 -18.12 15.98 -9.06
C LYS A 124 -17.54 16.77 -10.23
N LYS A 125 -16.77 16.10 -11.10
CA LYS A 125 -16.32 16.65 -12.39
C LYS A 125 -16.94 15.86 -13.55
N PRO A 126 -17.34 16.52 -14.66
CA PRO A 126 -17.76 15.80 -15.87
C PRO A 126 -16.61 14.92 -16.36
N VAL A 127 -16.90 13.69 -16.79
CA VAL A 127 -15.92 12.72 -17.29
C VAL A 127 -15.47 13.13 -18.71
N PRO A 128 -14.21 13.53 -18.97
CA PRO A 128 -13.71 13.61 -20.33
C PRO A 128 -13.47 12.19 -20.86
N ILE A 129 -13.80 11.93 -22.13
CA ILE A 129 -13.67 10.61 -22.78
C ILE A 129 -12.24 10.04 -22.69
N GLU A 130 -11.23 10.92 -22.78
CA GLU A 130 -9.79 10.58 -22.68
C GLU A 130 -9.40 9.93 -21.35
N TRP A 131 -10.31 9.88 -20.38
CA TRP A 131 -10.00 9.49 -19.01
C TRP A 131 -10.28 8.02 -18.75
N LEU A 132 -11.37 7.47 -19.28
CA LEU A 132 -11.64 6.03 -19.24
C LEU A 132 -10.60 5.23 -20.04
N GLU A 133 -10.02 5.84 -21.08
CA GLU A 133 -8.89 5.26 -21.82
C GLU A 133 -7.62 5.15 -20.96
N LYS A 134 -7.49 5.99 -19.93
CA LYS A 134 -6.30 6.07 -19.08
C LYS A 134 -6.39 5.18 -17.84
N THR A 135 -7.60 4.87 -17.38
CA THR A 135 -7.87 3.98 -16.24
C THR A 135 -8.97 2.95 -16.58
N PRO A 136 -8.74 2.05 -17.56
CA PRO A 136 -9.80 1.21 -18.12
C PRO A 136 -10.17 0.00 -17.24
N TRP A 137 -9.48 -0.21 -16.10
CA TRP A 137 -9.66 -1.37 -15.24
C TRP A 137 -10.25 -0.98 -13.90
N CYS A 138 -11.43 -1.48 -13.55
CA CYS A 138 -12.14 -1.08 -12.34
C CYS A 138 -12.48 -2.25 -11.43
N VAL A 139 -12.67 -1.92 -10.15
CA VAL A 139 -13.30 -2.75 -9.15
C VAL A 139 -14.56 -2.07 -8.64
N GLU A 140 -15.66 -2.82 -8.56
CA GLU A 140 -16.96 -2.32 -8.14
C GLU A 140 -17.11 -2.36 -6.61
N TYR A 141 -17.71 -1.32 -6.06
CA TYR A 141 -18.12 -1.21 -4.68
C TYR A 141 -19.64 -1.11 -4.63
N LYS A 142 -20.26 -2.11 -4.01
CA LYS A 142 -21.68 -2.10 -3.68
C LYS A 142 -21.85 -1.88 -2.19
N VAL A 143 -22.65 -0.88 -1.84
CA VAL A 143 -23.04 -0.62 -0.46
C VAL A 143 -24.50 -1.01 -0.31
N SER A 144 -24.78 -1.92 0.63
CA SER A 144 -26.13 -2.40 0.90
C SER A 144 -27.01 -1.31 1.51
N SER A 145 -28.33 -1.54 1.57
CA SER A 145 -29.25 -0.65 2.29
C SER A 145 -28.89 -0.56 3.78
N GLN A 146 -28.20 -1.58 4.30
CA GLN A 146 -27.63 -1.61 5.64
C GLN A 146 -26.38 -0.71 5.82
N GLN A 147 -25.99 0.06 4.80
CA GLN A 147 -24.87 1.00 4.81
C GLN A 147 -23.52 0.30 5.05
N ILE A 148 -23.33 -0.91 4.54
CA ILE A 148 -22.07 -1.66 4.61
C ILE A 148 -21.69 -2.15 3.22
N ARG A 149 -20.39 -2.33 2.96
CA ARG A 149 -19.92 -2.96 1.72
C ARG A 149 -20.01 -4.48 1.85
N ASP A 150 -21.23 -4.97 1.85
CA ASP A 150 -21.55 -6.39 2.01
C ASP A 150 -22.93 -6.72 1.43
N ARG A 151 -23.32 -7.99 1.51
CA ARG A 151 -24.70 -8.42 1.29
C ARG A 151 -25.64 -7.91 2.40
N GLU A 152 -26.94 -8.05 2.16
CA GLU A 152 -27.95 -7.85 3.20
C GLU A 152 -27.91 -9.01 4.21
N TYR A 153 -27.87 -8.68 5.51
CA TYR A 153 -27.97 -9.66 6.59
C TYR A 153 -29.38 -9.69 7.16
N GLN A 154 -29.89 -10.90 7.42
CA GLN A 154 -31.15 -11.07 8.12
C GLN A 154 -31.04 -10.56 9.57
N ILE A 155 -32.05 -9.79 9.98
CA ILE A 155 -32.23 -9.27 11.33
C ILE A 155 -33.65 -9.64 11.76
N PRO A 156 -33.86 -10.38 12.86
CA PRO A 156 -32.84 -10.85 13.82
C PRO A 156 -31.92 -11.93 13.25
N LEU A 157 -30.80 -12.19 13.96
CA LEU A 157 -29.82 -13.24 13.65
C LEU A 157 -30.52 -14.61 13.49
N PRO A 158 -30.30 -15.36 12.39
CA PRO A 158 -30.89 -16.68 12.22
C PRO A 158 -30.39 -17.69 13.28
N ALA A 159 -31.25 -18.65 13.66
CA ALA A 159 -30.87 -19.72 14.58
C ALA A 159 -29.77 -20.60 13.98
N GLY A 160 -28.81 -21.03 14.81
CA GLY A 160 -27.68 -21.88 14.38
C GLY A 160 -26.57 -21.14 13.60
N VAL A 161 -26.68 -19.82 13.45
CA VAL A 161 -25.64 -18.99 12.82
C VAL A 161 -24.85 -18.24 13.89
N THR A 162 -23.53 -18.36 13.83
CA THR A 162 -22.62 -17.47 14.55
C THR A 162 -22.24 -16.31 13.64
N ARG A 163 -22.56 -15.08 14.05
CA ARG A 163 -22.18 -13.88 13.32
C ARG A 163 -21.03 -13.14 13.99
N ILE A 164 -19.98 -12.90 13.22
CA ILE A 164 -18.73 -12.25 13.62
C ILE A 164 -18.68 -10.88 12.92
N ALA A 165 -18.41 -9.82 13.67
CA ALA A 165 -18.08 -8.52 13.08
C ALA A 165 -16.59 -8.50 12.74
N MET A 166 -16.21 -8.15 11.51
CA MET A 166 -14.84 -7.76 11.21
C MET A 166 -14.79 -6.24 11.07
N VAL A 167 -14.03 -5.57 11.92
CA VAL A 167 -13.96 -4.10 12.02
C VAL A 167 -12.54 -3.67 11.72
N GLY A 168 -12.39 -2.57 11.00
CA GLY A 168 -11.10 -1.98 10.68
C GLY A 168 -11.29 -0.84 9.67
N ASP A 169 -10.19 -0.44 9.06
CA ASP A 169 -10.14 0.66 8.12
C ASP A 169 -10.40 0.22 6.65
N SER A 170 -9.68 0.81 5.69
CA SER A 170 -9.72 0.44 4.27
C SER A 170 -9.29 -1.02 4.00
N PHE A 171 -8.48 -1.64 4.89
CA PHE A 171 -8.05 -3.04 4.74
C PHE A 171 -9.21 -4.01 4.93
N VAL A 172 -10.08 -3.76 5.92
CA VAL A 172 -11.30 -4.56 6.14
C VAL A 172 -12.38 -4.19 5.13
N TYR A 173 -12.49 -2.89 4.81
CA TYR A 173 -13.39 -2.43 3.76
C TYR A 173 -13.10 -3.11 2.41
N GLY A 174 -11.84 -3.49 2.17
CA GLY A 174 -11.35 -4.20 0.99
C GLY A 174 -10.99 -3.25 -0.14
N GLU A 175 -10.39 -2.10 0.18
CA GLU A 175 -10.06 -1.09 -0.82
C GLU A 175 -9.12 -1.65 -1.89
N GLY A 176 -9.55 -1.54 -3.14
CA GLY A 176 -8.89 -2.08 -4.31
C GLY A 176 -9.24 -3.53 -4.63
N VAL A 177 -10.03 -4.22 -3.80
CA VAL A 177 -10.24 -5.67 -3.90
C VAL A 177 -11.68 -6.01 -4.29
N PRO A 178 -11.92 -6.96 -5.22
CA PRO A 178 -13.26 -7.44 -5.55
C PRO A 178 -14.00 -8.02 -4.34
N PHE A 179 -15.33 -7.89 -4.31
CA PHE A 179 -16.14 -8.26 -3.14
C PHE A 179 -15.88 -9.68 -2.61
N HIS A 180 -15.76 -10.69 -3.47
CA HIS A 180 -15.52 -12.07 -3.03
C HIS A 180 -14.10 -12.31 -2.47
N ALA A 181 -13.17 -11.40 -2.76
CA ALA A 181 -11.77 -11.47 -2.39
C ALA A 181 -11.41 -10.62 -1.16
N ILE A 182 -12.34 -9.81 -0.64
CA ILE A 182 -12.10 -9.01 0.58
C ILE A 182 -11.91 -9.91 1.81
N LEU A 183 -11.09 -9.47 2.75
CA LEU A 183 -10.74 -10.24 3.95
C LEU A 183 -11.95 -10.82 4.72
N PRO A 184 -13.03 -10.04 5.02
CA PRO A 184 -14.22 -10.60 5.65
C PRO A 184 -14.81 -11.82 4.94
N LYS A 185 -14.89 -11.77 3.60
CA LYS A 185 -15.49 -12.86 2.80
C LYS A 185 -14.55 -14.05 2.65
N ARG A 186 -13.23 -13.82 2.63
CA ARG A 186 -12.24 -14.90 2.70
C ARG A 186 -12.32 -15.66 4.01
N VAL A 187 -12.37 -14.94 5.14
CA VAL A 187 -12.55 -15.57 6.46
C VAL A 187 -13.89 -16.30 6.55
N GLU A 188 -15.00 -15.70 6.10
CA GLU A 188 -16.31 -16.35 6.06
C GLU A 188 -16.28 -17.67 5.28
N SER A 189 -15.69 -17.66 4.08
CA SER A 189 -15.56 -18.86 3.25
C SER A 189 -14.71 -19.94 3.89
N LEU A 190 -13.66 -19.58 4.63
CA LEU A 190 -12.75 -20.52 5.31
C LEU A 190 -13.36 -21.12 6.59
N LEU A 191 -14.27 -20.39 7.24
CA LEU A 191 -15.03 -20.87 8.40
C LEU A 191 -16.14 -21.86 7.98
N GLY A 192 -16.76 -21.62 6.81
CA GLY A 192 -17.77 -22.50 6.24
C GLY A 192 -19.18 -22.28 6.82
N GLU A 193 -20.04 -23.29 6.65
CA GLU A 193 -21.45 -23.19 7.01
C GLU A 193 -21.68 -22.92 8.50
N GLY A 194 -22.66 -22.07 8.80
CA GLY A 194 -23.01 -21.65 10.16
C GLY A 194 -22.24 -20.43 10.65
N PHE A 195 -21.33 -19.86 9.85
CA PHE A 195 -20.66 -18.60 10.15
C PHE A 195 -21.04 -17.51 9.17
N GLU A 196 -21.19 -16.30 9.70
CA GLU A 196 -21.31 -15.08 8.92
C GLU A 196 -20.27 -14.06 9.40
N VAL A 197 -19.54 -13.43 8.49
CA VAL A 197 -18.55 -12.41 8.81
C VAL A 197 -18.98 -11.09 8.19
N VAL A 198 -19.51 -10.20 9.02
CA VAL A 198 -20.01 -8.88 8.59
C VAL A 198 -18.83 -7.95 8.33
N ASN A 199 -18.77 -7.36 7.13
CA ASN A 199 -17.83 -6.30 6.82
C ASN A 199 -18.21 -4.99 7.53
N GLY A 200 -17.59 -4.73 8.67
CA GLY A 200 -17.68 -3.50 9.44
C GLY A 200 -16.66 -2.43 9.05
N GLY A 201 -15.86 -2.66 8.00
CA GLY A 201 -14.77 -1.77 7.60
C GLY A 201 -15.24 -0.41 7.07
N ARG A 202 -14.39 0.61 7.24
CA ARG A 202 -14.56 1.94 6.62
C ARG A 202 -13.22 2.54 6.22
N SER A 203 -13.10 3.02 5.00
CA SER A 203 -11.88 3.73 4.59
C SER A 203 -11.65 5.01 5.41
N GLY A 204 -10.41 5.21 5.87
CA GLY A 204 -9.93 6.46 6.46
C GLY A 204 -10.32 6.72 7.92
N ILE A 205 -10.75 5.69 8.66
CA ILE A 205 -10.96 5.79 10.11
C ILE A 205 -9.71 5.30 10.86
N GLY A 206 -9.47 5.80 12.07
CA GLY A 206 -8.45 5.28 12.99
C GLY A 206 -9.06 4.58 14.22
N THR A 207 -8.23 4.00 15.07
CA THR A 207 -8.62 3.09 16.17
C THR A 207 -9.69 3.69 17.09
N HIS A 208 -9.60 4.97 17.41
CA HIS A 208 -10.57 5.62 18.31
C HIS A 208 -11.99 5.61 17.72
N ALA A 209 -12.11 5.80 16.41
CA ALA A 209 -13.37 5.67 15.70
C ALA A 209 -13.80 4.20 15.63
N GLU A 210 -12.87 3.26 15.43
CA GLU A 210 -13.15 1.81 15.39
C GLU A 210 -13.78 1.27 16.68
N VAL A 211 -13.32 1.71 17.86
CA VAL A 211 -13.94 1.34 19.16
C VAL A 211 -15.41 1.74 19.21
N GLN A 212 -15.71 2.98 18.80
CA GLN A 212 -17.08 3.49 18.80
C GLN A 212 -17.92 2.77 17.74
N MET A 213 -17.30 2.45 16.61
CA MET A 213 -17.92 1.73 15.52
C MET A 213 -18.18 0.27 15.85
N LEU A 214 -17.38 -0.41 16.67
CA LEU A 214 -17.59 -1.81 17.02
C LEU A 214 -18.96 -2.05 17.69
N ARG A 215 -19.44 -1.07 18.47
CA ARG A 215 -20.77 -1.11 19.10
C ARG A 215 -21.91 -1.12 18.08
N GLY A 216 -21.72 -0.53 16.91
CA GLY A 216 -22.71 -0.43 15.84
C GLY A 216 -23.08 -1.80 15.26
N PRO A 217 -22.15 -2.51 14.59
CA PRO A 217 -22.39 -3.84 14.06
C PRO A 217 -22.76 -4.87 15.12
N VAL A 218 -22.11 -4.86 16.30
CA VAL A 218 -22.45 -5.75 17.42
C VAL A 218 -23.93 -5.64 17.80
N ARG A 219 -24.43 -4.40 17.98
CA ARG A 219 -25.85 -4.18 18.34
C ARG A 219 -26.79 -4.39 17.15
N ARG A 220 -26.43 -3.89 15.98
CA ARG A 220 -27.31 -3.89 14.79
C ARG A 220 -27.48 -5.29 14.20
N PHE A 221 -26.40 -6.05 14.10
CA PHE A 221 -26.40 -7.34 13.44
C PHE A 221 -26.41 -8.51 14.43
N GLY A 222 -26.33 -8.25 15.74
CA GLY A 222 -26.33 -9.29 16.76
C GLY A 222 -25.01 -10.07 16.80
N CYS A 223 -23.88 -9.43 16.45
CA CYS A 223 -22.58 -10.09 16.53
C CYS A 223 -22.13 -10.20 18.00
N SER A 224 -21.92 -11.40 18.50
CA SER A 224 -21.34 -11.67 19.82
C SER A 224 -19.82 -11.89 19.78
N ARG A 225 -19.22 -11.68 18.61
CA ARG A 225 -17.79 -11.87 18.33
C ARG A 225 -17.31 -10.79 17.39
N ALA A 226 -16.09 -10.28 17.62
CA ALA A 226 -15.49 -9.28 16.76
C ALA A 226 -14.01 -9.53 16.52
N ILE A 227 -13.59 -9.41 15.26
CA ILE A 227 -12.21 -9.37 14.82
C ILE A 227 -11.91 -7.91 14.48
N VAL A 228 -11.03 -7.27 15.24
CA VAL A 228 -10.54 -5.92 14.95
C VAL A 228 -9.23 -6.04 14.19
N VAL A 229 -9.18 -5.49 13.00
CA VAL A 229 -7.97 -5.44 12.18
C VAL A 229 -7.35 -4.07 12.37
N PHE A 230 -6.12 -4.04 12.85
CA PHE A 230 -5.35 -2.85 13.13
C PHE A 230 -4.17 -2.76 12.17
N ILE A 231 -3.91 -1.58 11.62
CA ILE A 231 -2.73 -1.24 10.83
C ILE A 231 -1.96 -0.08 11.46
N ALA A 232 -0.71 0.11 11.03
CA ALA A 232 0.15 1.15 11.58
C ALA A 232 -0.43 2.58 11.46
N ASN A 233 -1.39 2.82 10.56
CA ASN A 233 -2.04 4.12 10.35
C ASN A 233 -3.12 4.47 11.39
N ASP A 234 -3.52 3.53 12.25
CA ASP A 234 -4.73 3.70 13.06
C ASP A 234 -4.50 4.47 14.36
N VAL A 235 -3.24 4.78 14.69
CA VAL A 235 -2.90 5.57 15.88
C VAL A 235 -3.20 7.05 15.64
N GLU A 236 -3.86 7.68 16.60
CA GLU A 236 -4.01 9.14 16.60
C GLU A 236 -2.65 9.84 16.73
N LEU A 237 -2.55 11.03 16.16
CA LEU A 237 -1.28 11.74 16.03
C LEU A 237 -1.31 13.10 16.74
N THR A 238 -0.22 13.44 17.42
CA THR A 238 -0.01 14.81 17.92
C THR A 238 0.06 15.79 16.75
N GLY A 239 -0.22 17.07 17.00
CA GLY A 239 -0.09 18.12 15.98
C GLY A 239 1.32 18.20 15.38
N GLY A 240 2.36 17.85 16.15
CA GLY A 240 3.74 17.78 15.67
C GLY A 240 3.95 16.69 14.62
N LEU A 241 3.40 15.49 14.85
CA LEU A 241 3.45 14.39 13.90
C LEU A 241 2.57 14.63 12.68
N LYS A 242 1.37 15.21 12.85
CA LYS A 242 0.49 15.58 11.73
C LYS A 242 1.18 16.53 10.75
N ARG A 243 1.98 17.50 11.24
CA ARG A 243 2.75 18.42 10.38
C ARG A 243 3.91 17.76 9.63
N ARG A 244 4.41 16.61 10.09
CA ARG A 244 5.49 15.85 9.45
C ARG A 244 4.97 14.86 8.40
N GLN A 245 3.67 14.57 8.41
CA GLN A 245 3.06 13.60 7.49
C GLN A 245 3.18 14.09 6.04
N LYS A 246 3.70 13.22 5.18
CA LYS A 246 3.82 13.48 3.74
C LYS A 246 2.84 12.58 2.99
N PHE A 247 1.93 13.20 2.24
CA PHE A 247 0.93 12.50 1.44
C PHE A 247 1.43 12.21 0.01
N ILE A 248 2.72 11.91 -0.18
CA ILE A 248 3.24 11.49 -1.49
C ILE A 248 3.17 9.97 -1.61
N ASN A 249 3.80 9.28 -0.66
CA ASN A 249 3.71 7.85 -0.47
C ASN A 249 3.58 7.60 1.04
N ASP A 250 2.36 7.27 1.47
CA ASP A 250 2.02 6.97 2.86
C ASP A 250 2.14 5.46 3.18
N LEU A 251 2.82 4.69 2.31
CA LEU A 251 2.94 3.22 2.34
C LEU A 251 1.61 2.47 2.11
N ILE A 252 0.53 3.19 1.84
CA ILE A 252 -0.79 2.64 1.50
C ILE A 252 -1.21 3.13 0.11
N ASN A 253 -0.95 4.39 -0.23
CA ASN A 253 -1.20 4.97 -1.54
C ASN A 253 -0.02 5.85 -1.98
N VAL A 254 0.24 5.84 -3.29
CA VAL A 254 1.00 6.88 -3.96
C VAL A 254 0.02 7.88 -4.56
N ARG A 255 0.00 9.10 -4.04
CA ARG A 255 -0.99 10.11 -4.42
C ARG A 255 -0.44 11.00 -5.53
N GLU A 256 -0.96 10.78 -6.74
CA GLU A 256 -0.52 11.44 -7.97
C GLU A 256 -0.47 12.98 -7.88
N GLU A 257 -1.44 13.60 -7.21
CA GLU A 257 -1.50 15.06 -7.06
C GLU A 257 -0.27 15.61 -6.30
N TYR A 258 0.09 14.96 -5.19
CA TYR A 258 1.25 15.34 -4.39
C TYR A 258 2.56 14.97 -5.08
N LEU A 259 2.60 13.82 -5.74
CA LEU A 259 3.76 13.39 -6.51
C LEU A 259 4.05 14.37 -7.66
N THR A 260 3.04 14.74 -8.45
CA THR A 260 3.18 15.68 -9.57
C THR A 260 3.64 17.05 -9.07
N ALA A 261 3.04 17.57 -7.99
CA ALA A 261 3.43 18.85 -7.41
C ALA A 261 4.88 18.83 -6.87
N HIS A 262 5.31 17.69 -6.33
CA HIS A 262 6.69 17.47 -5.86
C HIS A 262 7.69 17.39 -7.03
N GLU A 263 7.36 16.61 -8.06
CA GLU A 263 8.20 16.43 -9.25
C GLU A 263 8.45 17.73 -10.01
N LEU A 264 7.47 18.64 -10.09
CA LEU A 264 7.63 19.96 -10.72
C LEU A 264 8.73 20.82 -10.08
N ARG A 265 9.13 20.53 -8.84
CA ARG A 265 10.15 21.28 -8.09
C ARG A 265 11.41 20.44 -7.84
N ALA A 266 11.45 19.22 -8.33
CA ALA A 266 12.54 18.30 -8.05
C ALA A 266 13.79 18.62 -8.87
N TRP A 267 14.97 18.35 -8.31
CA TRP A 267 16.25 18.58 -9.00
C TRP A 267 16.43 17.77 -10.29
N TYR A 268 15.65 16.69 -10.44
CA TYR A 268 15.62 15.82 -11.62
C TYR A 268 14.51 16.20 -12.62
N SER A 269 13.75 17.27 -12.37
CA SER A 269 12.76 17.78 -13.32
C SER A 269 13.48 18.36 -14.54
N GLY A 270 13.31 17.73 -15.71
CA GLY A 270 14.03 18.13 -16.92
C GLY A 270 13.76 17.21 -18.11
N HIS A 271 14.44 17.48 -19.23
CA HIS A 271 14.24 16.76 -20.49
C HIS A 271 15.07 15.47 -20.60
N LEU A 272 16.06 15.29 -19.71
CA LEU A 272 16.91 14.10 -19.67
C LEU A 272 16.18 12.97 -18.95
N ARG A 273 15.77 11.95 -19.70
CA ARG A 273 15.05 10.77 -19.19
C ARG A 273 15.89 10.02 -18.18
N THR A 274 17.19 9.87 -18.44
CA THR A 274 18.16 9.20 -17.54
C THR A 274 18.21 9.85 -16.15
N LEU A 275 18.32 11.18 -16.08
CA LEU A 275 18.30 11.91 -14.81
C LEU A 275 16.95 11.78 -14.10
N HIS A 276 15.85 11.81 -14.86
CA HIS A 276 14.52 11.63 -14.30
C HIS A 276 14.37 10.25 -13.65
N PHE A 277 14.72 9.17 -14.35
CA PHE A 277 14.64 7.80 -13.81
C PHE A 277 15.44 7.64 -12.52
N LEU A 278 16.70 8.12 -12.52
CA LEU A 278 17.56 8.03 -11.36
C LEU A 278 17.03 8.89 -10.20
N GLY A 279 16.66 10.13 -10.50
CA GLY A 279 16.19 11.08 -9.50
C GLY A 279 14.88 10.67 -8.85
N ALA A 280 13.89 10.25 -9.64
CA ALA A 280 12.61 9.75 -9.14
C ALA A 280 12.79 8.53 -8.24
N PHE A 281 13.71 7.62 -8.58
CA PHE A 281 14.01 6.46 -7.74
C PHE A 281 14.66 6.81 -6.41
N LEU A 282 15.70 7.64 -6.44
CA LEU A 282 16.38 8.09 -5.22
C LEU A 282 15.41 8.86 -4.31
N GLU A 283 14.56 9.69 -4.91
CA GLU A 283 13.58 10.49 -4.18
C GLU A 283 12.46 9.61 -3.59
N MET A 284 11.90 8.67 -4.36
CA MET A 284 10.90 7.74 -3.84
C MET A 284 11.47 6.85 -2.72
N ARG A 285 12.73 6.41 -2.84
CA ARG A 285 13.42 5.69 -1.77
C ARG A 285 13.56 6.56 -0.51
N ARG A 286 13.93 7.83 -0.67
CA ARG A 286 14.02 8.78 0.44
C ARG A 286 12.66 9.01 1.10
N ILE A 287 11.61 9.26 0.31
CA ILE A 287 10.24 9.46 0.80
C ILE A 287 9.80 8.23 1.61
N ARG A 288 9.98 7.01 1.10
CA ARG A 288 9.66 5.77 1.83
C ARG A 288 10.40 5.68 3.17
N GLN A 289 11.70 5.96 3.19
CA GLN A 289 12.48 5.96 4.43
C GLN A 289 11.99 6.99 5.45
N GLU A 290 11.66 8.20 5.00
CA GLU A 290 11.10 9.25 5.86
C GLU A 290 9.70 8.87 6.37
N THR A 291 8.86 8.24 5.55
CA THR A 291 7.53 7.74 5.95
C THR A 291 7.65 6.60 6.95
N ILE A 292 8.57 5.64 6.76
CA ILE A 292 8.86 4.57 7.73
C ILE A 292 9.27 5.19 9.08
N GLN A 293 10.19 6.15 9.06
CA GLN A 293 10.62 6.81 10.31
C GLN A 293 9.47 7.57 10.96
N TRP A 294 8.59 8.20 10.19
CA TRP A 294 7.39 8.87 10.71
C TRP A 294 6.42 7.88 11.38
N TYR A 295 6.23 6.68 10.81
CA TYR A 295 5.47 5.62 11.48
C TYR A 295 6.14 5.19 12.79
N LEU A 296 7.45 4.93 12.78
CA LEU A 296 8.19 4.56 14.00
C LEU A 296 8.05 5.62 15.10
N ASP A 297 8.17 6.91 14.72
CA ASP A 297 8.00 8.04 15.64
C ASP A 297 6.56 8.14 16.16
N SER A 298 5.56 7.79 15.36
CA SER A 298 4.14 7.81 15.74
C SER A 298 3.79 6.81 16.84
N TYR A 299 4.62 5.77 17.01
CA TYR A 299 4.50 4.83 18.12
C TYR A 299 5.51 5.08 19.23
N ASP A 300 6.37 6.09 19.15
CA ASP A 300 7.31 6.45 20.21
C ASP A 300 6.67 7.37 21.26
N TRP A 301 6.79 7.02 22.55
CA TRP A 301 6.20 7.82 23.65
C TRP A 301 6.84 9.21 23.70
N ARG A 302 8.08 9.37 23.25
CA ARG A 302 8.75 10.68 23.17
C ARG A 302 8.02 11.66 22.25
N TYR A 303 7.30 11.17 21.24
CA TYR A 303 6.61 11.99 20.24
C TYR A 303 5.08 11.89 20.30
N ASN A 304 4.53 10.80 20.85
CA ASN A 304 3.09 10.52 20.78
C ASN A 304 2.49 9.91 22.08
N ALA A 305 3.09 10.17 23.26
CA ALA A 305 2.65 9.56 24.52
C ALA A 305 1.13 9.66 24.80
N GLU A 306 0.52 10.83 24.60
CA GLU A 306 -0.91 11.04 24.87
C GLU A 306 -1.79 10.08 24.05
N ASN A 307 -1.55 9.99 22.74
CA ASN A 307 -2.34 9.13 21.85
C ASN A 307 -2.04 7.64 22.06
N LEU A 308 -0.85 7.29 22.52
CA LEU A 308 -0.52 5.90 22.87
C LEU A 308 -1.15 5.46 24.19
N ASN A 309 -1.30 6.39 25.14
CA ASN A 309 -2.13 6.16 26.33
C ASN A 309 -3.61 6.00 25.94
N GLN A 310 -4.11 6.82 25.01
CA GLN A 310 -5.47 6.68 24.50
C GLN A 310 -5.67 5.34 23.77
N LEU A 311 -4.70 4.91 22.95
CA LEU A 311 -4.75 3.62 22.27
C LEU A 311 -4.86 2.44 23.27
N ASN A 312 -4.09 2.47 24.37
CA ASN A 312 -4.19 1.47 25.43
C ASN A 312 -5.59 1.49 26.09
N ALA A 313 -6.14 2.68 26.37
CA ALA A 313 -7.49 2.82 26.91
C ALA A 313 -8.56 2.28 25.94
N ASP A 314 -8.38 2.52 24.64
CA ASP A 314 -9.24 2.03 23.58
C ASP A 314 -9.22 0.49 23.51
N PHE A 315 -8.05 -0.15 23.58
CA PHE A 315 -7.94 -1.62 23.64
C PHE A 315 -8.60 -2.22 24.89
N ARG A 316 -8.45 -1.59 26.06
CA ARG A 316 -9.15 -2.01 27.28
C ARG A 316 -10.66 -1.88 27.14
N ALA A 317 -11.13 -0.81 26.48
CA ALA A 317 -12.55 -0.61 26.21
C ALA A 317 -13.10 -1.67 25.24
N MET A 318 -12.33 -2.09 24.22
CA MET A 318 -12.69 -3.19 23.31
C MET A 318 -12.80 -4.52 24.05
N ALA A 319 -11.78 -4.87 24.85
CA ALA A 319 -11.75 -6.12 25.61
C ALA A 319 -12.91 -6.23 26.63
N ALA A 320 -13.44 -5.09 27.09
CA ALA A 320 -14.52 -5.03 28.07
C ALA A 320 -15.93 -4.89 27.46
N ILE A 321 -16.13 -5.09 26.15
CA ILE A 321 -17.45 -4.96 25.52
C ILE A 321 -18.39 -6.08 26.03
N PRO A 322 -19.49 -5.75 26.73
CA PRO A 322 -20.35 -6.77 27.31
C PRO A 322 -20.99 -7.66 26.24
N GLY A 323 -20.91 -8.98 26.42
CA GLY A 323 -21.52 -9.96 25.52
C GLY A 323 -20.84 -10.10 24.16
N CYS A 324 -19.64 -9.52 23.97
CA CYS A 324 -18.86 -9.67 22.75
C CYS A 324 -17.44 -10.15 23.06
N GLN A 325 -17.04 -11.28 22.49
CA GLN A 325 -15.63 -11.71 22.52
C GLN A 325 -14.87 -10.98 21.41
N VAL A 326 -13.91 -10.14 21.77
CA VAL A 326 -13.13 -9.33 20.82
C VAL A 326 -11.71 -9.88 20.72
N VAL A 327 -11.19 -9.92 19.50
CA VAL A 327 -9.80 -10.25 19.18
C VAL A 327 -9.19 -9.18 18.28
N LEU A 328 -7.88 -9.02 18.35
CA LEU A 328 -7.10 -8.07 17.55
C LEU A 328 -6.23 -8.81 16.52
N VAL A 329 -6.15 -8.27 15.31
CA VAL A 329 -5.28 -8.76 14.25
C VAL A 329 -4.45 -7.59 13.74
N LEU A 330 -3.13 -7.66 13.88
CA LEU A 330 -2.21 -6.66 13.34
C LEU A 330 -1.89 -7.02 11.89
N TYR A 331 -2.33 -6.20 10.95
CA TYR A 331 -2.08 -6.41 9.52
C TYR A 331 -0.89 -5.56 9.08
N PRO A 332 0.18 -6.15 8.50
CA PRO A 332 1.33 -5.37 8.07
C PRO A 332 0.98 -4.47 6.88
N LEU A 333 1.58 -3.29 6.79
CA LEU A 333 1.56 -2.55 5.53
C LEU A 333 2.34 -3.36 4.49
N MET A 334 1.90 -3.34 3.23
CA MET A 334 2.57 -4.05 2.13
C MET A 334 3.85 -3.29 1.75
N GLU A 335 4.87 -3.37 2.60
CA GLU A 335 6.11 -2.61 2.49
C GLU A 335 7.31 -3.42 3.02
N GLY A 336 8.22 -3.79 2.11
CA GLY A 336 9.51 -4.40 2.46
C GLY A 336 9.40 -5.77 3.13
N LEU A 337 8.43 -6.58 2.70
CA LEU A 337 8.11 -7.91 3.24
C LEU A 337 9.16 -8.97 2.87
N GLU A 338 10.00 -8.72 1.86
CA GLU A 338 11.04 -9.65 1.40
C GLU A 338 12.15 -9.84 2.43
N ASN A 339 12.30 -8.87 3.33
CA ASN A 339 13.35 -8.83 4.35
C ASN A 339 12.72 -8.72 5.75
N ARG A 340 13.47 -8.23 6.72
CA ARG A 340 12.91 -7.84 8.01
C ARG A 340 11.92 -6.69 7.80
N TYR A 341 10.66 -6.93 8.16
CA TYR A 341 9.58 -5.96 8.06
C TYR A 341 9.95 -4.64 8.75
N PRO A 342 9.93 -3.48 8.05
CA PRO A 342 10.45 -2.21 8.56
C PRO A 342 9.68 -1.65 9.76
N LEU A 343 8.40 -2.04 9.93
CA LEU A 343 7.56 -1.59 11.05
C LEU A 343 7.40 -2.65 12.13
N ALA A 344 8.28 -3.65 12.21
CA ALA A 344 8.23 -4.67 13.26
C ALA A 344 8.22 -4.08 14.68
N ALA A 345 8.92 -2.95 14.91
CA ALA A 345 8.90 -2.26 16.20
C ALA A 345 7.54 -1.64 16.55
N VAL A 346 6.74 -1.25 15.54
CA VAL A 346 5.35 -0.82 15.73
C VAL A 346 4.50 -1.99 16.17
N HIS A 347 4.57 -3.11 15.44
CA HIS A 347 3.79 -4.31 15.74
C HIS A 347 4.10 -4.87 17.15
N GLN A 348 5.38 -4.93 17.53
CA GLN A 348 5.79 -5.33 18.88
C GLN A 348 5.25 -4.40 19.96
N ARG A 349 5.12 -3.10 19.67
CA ARG A 349 4.54 -2.14 20.62
C ARG A 349 3.05 -2.37 20.79
N VAL A 350 2.34 -2.51 19.68
CA VAL A 350 0.87 -2.68 19.67
C VAL A 350 0.50 -4.01 20.30
N SER A 351 1.22 -5.08 19.99
CA SER A 351 1.02 -6.39 20.63
C SER A 351 1.15 -6.31 22.15
N ARG A 352 2.20 -5.65 22.67
CA ARG A 352 2.33 -5.43 24.12
C ARG A 352 1.17 -4.64 24.73
N LEU A 353 0.68 -3.61 24.05
CA LEU A 353 -0.48 -2.84 24.52
C LEU A 353 -1.76 -3.69 24.53
N ALA A 354 -1.94 -4.56 23.53
CA ALA A 354 -3.07 -5.48 23.48
C ALA A 354 -2.99 -6.53 24.59
N ASP A 355 -1.80 -7.10 24.83
CA ASP A 355 -1.54 -8.04 25.93
C ASP A 355 -1.84 -7.42 27.30
N GLU A 356 -1.37 -6.17 27.53
CA GLU A 356 -1.67 -5.40 28.75
C GLU A 356 -3.17 -5.15 28.95
N ALA A 357 -3.94 -5.10 27.85
CA ALA A 357 -5.39 -4.95 27.86
C ALA A 357 -6.14 -6.29 27.97
N ASN A 358 -5.46 -7.43 28.01
CA ASN A 358 -6.01 -8.78 27.90
C ASN A 358 -6.83 -8.99 26.62
N LEU A 359 -6.40 -8.37 25.52
CA LEU A 359 -7.02 -8.52 24.21
C LEU A 359 -6.19 -9.53 23.40
N PRO A 360 -6.73 -10.72 23.06
CA PRO A 360 -5.98 -11.69 22.26
C PRO A 360 -5.57 -11.07 20.93
N VAL A 361 -4.30 -11.21 20.57
CA VAL A 361 -3.71 -10.57 19.39
C VAL A 361 -3.02 -11.58 18.47
N LEU A 362 -3.26 -11.46 17.18
CA LEU A 362 -2.51 -12.13 16.12
C LEU A 362 -1.70 -11.10 15.34
N ASP A 363 -0.39 -11.26 15.29
CA ASP A 363 0.48 -10.45 14.44
C ASP A 363 0.72 -11.15 13.10
N LEU A 364 0.21 -10.58 12.01
CA LEU A 364 0.38 -11.15 10.67
C LEU A 364 1.75 -10.84 10.05
N ALA A 365 2.58 -9.95 10.62
CA ALA A 365 3.84 -9.55 9.99
C ALA A 365 4.77 -10.74 9.69
N GLU A 366 4.85 -11.72 10.59
CA GLU A 366 5.68 -12.92 10.38
C GLU A 366 5.11 -13.84 9.28
N VAL A 367 3.78 -13.90 9.14
CA VAL A 367 3.10 -14.70 8.10
C VAL A 367 3.48 -14.22 6.69
N PHE A 368 3.71 -12.92 6.54
CA PHE A 368 4.08 -12.30 5.26
C PHE A 368 5.58 -12.23 5.00
N GLN A 369 6.43 -12.65 5.94
CA GLN A 369 7.87 -12.51 5.81
C GLN A 369 8.42 -13.37 4.65
N GLY A 370 9.30 -12.77 3.84
CA GLY A 370 9.93 -13.40 2.69
C GLY A 370 9.05 -13.42 1.44
N THR A 371 7.89 -12.76 1.45
CA THR A 371 7.02 -12.64 0.28
C THR A 371 7.39 -11.41 -0.56
N ASP A 372 7.16 -11.50 -1.87
CA ASP A 372 7.29 -10.34 -2.77
C ASP A 372 6.16 -9.34 -2.50
N THR A 373 6.55 -8.19 -1.96
CA THR A 373 5.65 -7.10 -1.56
C THR A 373 4.76 -6.66 -2.71
N GLN A 374 5.33 -6.46 -3.90
CA GLN A 374 4.56 -5.95 -5.05
C GLN A 374 3.49 -6.93 -5.51
N SER A 375 3.73 -8.24 -5.37
CA SER A 375 2.73 -9.28 -5.68
C SER A 375 1.53 -9.30 -4.74
N LEU A 376 1.60 -8.58 -3.62
CA LEU A 376 0.56 -8.51 -2.59
C LEU A 376 -0.18 -7.17 -2.58
N GLN A 377 0.29 -6.19 -3.36
CA GLN A 377 -0.36 -4.89 -3.50
C GLN A 377 -1.44 -4.93 -4.58
N VAL A 378 -2.50 -4.14 -4.39
CA VAL A 378 -3.57 -3.94 -5.39
C VAL A 378 -3.02 -3.43 -6.72
N HIS A 379 -2.15 -2.41 -6.69
CA HIS A 379 -1.58 -1.76 -7.87
C HIS A 379 -0.27 -1.01 -7.49
N PRO A 380 0.66 -0.72 -8.43
CA PRO A 380 1.87 0.05 -8.10
C PRO A 380 1.66 1.43 -7.43
N CYS A 381 0.47 2.03 -7.56
CA CYS A 381 0.08 3.27 -6.89
C CYS A 381 -0.85 3.06 -5.68
N ASP A 382 -1.30 1.83 -5.45
CA ASP A 382 -2.23 1.44 -4.40
C ASP A 382 -1.65 0.22 -3.68
N HIS A 383 -0.98 0.50 -2.56
CA HIS A 383 -0.26 -0.46 -1.75
C HIS A 383 -1.17 -1.14 -0.71
N HIS A 384 -2.50 -0.99 -0.81
CA HIS A 384 -3.42 -1.85 -0.07
C HIS A 384 -3.21 -3.32 -0.45
N PRO A 385 -3.52 -4.26 0.48
CA PRO A 385 -3.45 -5.68 0.20
C PRO A 385 -4.45 -6.09 -0.89
N ASN A 386 -4.01 -6.92 -1.85
CA ASN A 386 -4.88 -7.52 -2.85
C ASN A 386 -5.57 -8.79 -2.33
N GLY A 387 -6.36 -9.46 -3.20
CA GLY A 387 -7.02 -10.72 -2.86
C GLY A 387 -6.05 -11.82 -2.39
N LYS A 388 -4.87 -11.93 -3.01
CA LYS A 388 -3.82 -12.89 -2.58
C LYS A 388 -3.32 -12.60 -1.16
N ALA A 389 -3.13 -11.34 -0.81
CA ALA A 389 -2.74 -10.97 0.56
C ALA A 389 -3.86 -11.28 1.56
N HIS A 390 -5.12 -11.01 1.20
CA HIS A 390 -6.26 -11.39 2.01
C HIS A 390 -6.46 -12.91 2.15
N ASP A 391 -6.07 -13.71 1.17
CA ASP A 391 -6.03 -15.17 1.27
C ASP A 391 -5.05 -15.65 2.34
N ILE A 392 -3.82 -15.13 2.32
CA ILE A 392 -2.77 -15.45 3.29
C ILE A 392 -3.23 -15.05 4.70
N ALA A 393 -3.71 -13.82 4.85
CA ALA A 393 -4.22 -13.32 6.13
C ALA A 393 -5.43 -14.13 6.63
N GLY A 394 -6.39 -14.43 5.75
CA GLY A 394 -7.60 -15.17 6.11
C GLY A 394 -7.30 -16.58 6.63
N GLN A 395 -6.34 -17.27 6.00
CA GLN A 395 -5.90 -18.60 6.45
C GLN A 395 -5.27 -18.53 7.85
N ALA A 396 -4.35 -17.59 8.07
CA ALA A 396 -3.70 -17.40 9.37
C ALA A 396 -4.70 -17.02 10.47
N ILE A 397 -5.63 -16.10 10.19
CA ILE A 397 -6.68 -15.71 11.13
C ILE A 397 -7.54 -16.92 11.52
N VAL A 398 -8.03 -17.68 10.54
CA VAL A 398 -8.91 -18.83 10.83
C VAL A 398 -8.17 -19.94 11.59
N GLN A 399 -6.90 -20.20 11.25
CA GLN A 399 -6.07 -21.14 11.99
C GLN A 399 -5.91 -20.70 13.45
N TRP A 400 -5.52 -19.45 13.68
CA TRP A 400 -5.34 -18.88 15.02
C TRP A 400 -6.64 -18.93 15.85
N LEU A 401 -7.77 -18.56 15.25
CA LEU A 401 -9.07 -18.63 15.93
C LEU A 401 -9.47 -20.06 16.33
N ARG A 402 -9.02 -21.07 15.60
CA ARG A 402 -9.28 -22.49 15.92
C ARG A 402 -8.35 -23.03 16.99
N GLU A 403 -7.08 -22.64 16.93
CA GLU A 403 -6.00 -23.26 17.72
C GLU A 403 -5.72 -22.53 19.04
N GLU A 404 -5.87 -21.20 19.05
CA GLU A 404 -5.33 -20.34 20.11
C GLU A 404 -6.36 -19.42 20.78
N VAL A 405 -7.58 -19.33 20.25
CA VAL A 405 -8.67 -18.51 20.84
C VAL A 405 -9.86 -19.38 21.29
N PRO A 406 -9.80 -19.95 22.51
CA PRO A 406 -10.85 -20.86 23.00
C PRO A 406 -12.25 -20.25 22.95
N GLY A 407 -13.21 -21.04 22.47
CA GLY A 407 -14.63 -20.67 22.42
C GLY A 407 -15.00 -19.65 21.35
N PHE A 408 -14.04 -19.02 20.66
CA PHE A 408 -14.32 -18.02 19.64
C PHE A 408 -15.05 -18.58 18.43
N LEU A 409 -14.94 -19.88 18.15
CA LEU A 409 -15.66 -20.55 17.06
C LEU A 409 -16.68 -21.58 17.57
N ALA A 410 -17.03 -21.56 18.86
CA ALA A 410 -18.10 -22.41 19.39
C ALA A 410 -19.45 -22.07 18.72
N ARG A 411 -20.35 -23.03 18.55
CA ARG A 411 -21.69 -22.80 17.96
C ARG A 411 -22.78 -22.99 18.99
#